data_AF-A0AAE9A5C2-F1
#
_entry.id   AF-A0AAE9A5C2-F1
#
_cell.length_a   1.000
_cell.length_b   1.000
_cell.length_c   1.000
_cell.angle_alpha   90.00
_cell.angle_beta   90.00
_cell.angle_gamma   90.00
#
_symmetry.space_group_name_H-M   'P 1'
#
loop_
_entity.id
_entity.type
_entity.pdbx_description
1 polymer ?
#
loop_
_entity_poly.entity_id
_entity_poly.type
_entity_poly.pdbx_seq_one_letter_code
_entity_poly.pdbx_strand_id
1 'polypeptide(L)'
;MNKAIVKLPLAIEEDVHNEFRMHTKLMLTELGKFQSKQDKDGSIRRTLQPISKTICSFLNTDGGRLFLGVNDDKIIKGITMSKNMLYHFFGSLRHMCEKFKPFSPISRIKVSILEVIPMDDKTKVKLKKVDMDKEEVTDFPKLANHSVGGFFCDCFKEINQAATKQYLFIVQVAAPDPNAATVIYQNEEGLAYRRRLASNKCVYLDDLRRMMHERNRLFVDLHDEVRHEIDRFIKFH
;
A
#
# COMPACT_ATOMS: atom_id res chain seq x y z
N MET A 1 -26.29 -10.42 -3.98
CA MET A 1 -24.83 -10.34 -4.24
C MET A 1 -24.58 -9.24 -5.26
N ASN A 2 -23.88 -8.18 -4.88
CA ASN A 2 -23.63 -7.05 -5.78
C ASN A 2 -22.49 -7.39 -6.75
N LYS A 3 -22.80 -7.44 -8.05
CA LYS A 3 -21.86 -7.66 -9.15
C LYS A 3 -21.89 -6.41 -10.04
N ALA A 4 -20.72 -5.91 -10.43
CA ALA A 4 -20.59 -4.75 -11.31
C ALA A 4 -19.80 -5.14 -12.57
N ILE A 5 -20.17 -4.58 -13.73
CA ILE A 5 -19.41 -4.72 -14.98
C ILE A 5 -18.62 -3.42 -15.17
N VAL A 6 -17.32 -3.54 -15.36
CA VAL A 6 -16.40 -2.40 -15.51
C VAL A 6 -15.73 -2.48 -16.88
N LYS A 7 -15.77 -1.38 -17.63
CA LYS A 7 -15.02 -1.21 -18.88
C LYS A 7 -13.56 -0.88 -18.55
N LEU A 8 -12.65 -1.39 -19.38
CA LEU A 8 -11.23 -1.09 -19.34
C LEU A 8 -10.88 -0.06 -20.42
N PRO A 9 -9.99 0.91 -20.13
CA PRO A 9 -9.32 1.15 -18.85
C PRO A 9 -10.27 1.71 -17.76
N LEU A 10 -9.89 1.55 -16.50
CA LEU A 10 -10.58 2.14 -15.35
C LEU A 10 -10.61 3.66 -15.53
N ALA A 11 -11.80 4.26 -15.45
CA ALA A 11 -11.98 5.71 -15.65
C ALA A 11 -11.43 6.59 -14.52
N ILE A 12 -10.84 6.00 -13.48
CA ILE A 12 -10.23 6.71 -12.35
C ILE A 12 -8.77 7.00 -12.71
N GLU A 13 -8.32 8.20 -12.40
CA GLU A 13 -6.94 8.66 -12.60
C GLU A 13 -6.10 8.49 -11.33
N GLU A 14 -4.78 8.35 -11.47
CA GLU A 14 -3.88 8.51 -10.33
C GLU A 14 -3.73 9.99 -10.00
N ASP A 15 -3.89 10.32 -8.73
CA ASP A 15 -3.87 11.70 -8.25
C ASP A 15 -3.47 11.77 -6.76
N VAL A 16 -3.86 12.84 -6.08
CA VAL A 16 -3.61 13.02 -4.65
C VAL A 16 -4.45 12.10 -3.74
N HIS A 17 -5.49 11.44 -4.27
CA HIS A 17 -6.39 10.54 -3.54
C HIS A 17 -6.46 9.14 -4.12
N ASN A 18 -5.88 8.88 -5.30
CA ASN A 18 -5.92 7.59 -5.96
C ASN A 18 -4.49 7.17 -6.36
N GLU A 19 -4.15 5.93 -6.07
CA GLU A 19 -2.87 5.29 -6.43
C GLU A 19 -3.14 3.87 -6.94
N PHE A 20 -2.43 3.46 -7.98
CA PHE A 20 -2.49 2.13 -8.56
C PHE A 20 -1.20 1.36 -8.29
N ARG A 21 -1.33 0.06 -7.96
CA ARG A 21 -0.19 -0.84 -7.77
C ARG A 21 -0.52 -2.23 -8.28
N MET A 22 0.49 -2.93 -8.80
CA MET A 22 0.38 -4.33 -9.27
C MET A 22 0.91 -5.37 -8.27
N HIS A 23 1.08 -5.01 -6.99
CA HIS A 23 1.58 -5.91 -5.95
C HIS A 23 0.88 -5.67 -4.62
N THR A 24 1.08 -6.58 -3.67
CA THR A 24 0.56 -6.48 -2.29
C THR A 24 1.65 -6.43 -1.23
N LYS A 25 2.90 -6.13 -1.62
CA LYS A 25 4.02 -5.94 -0.70
C LYS A 25 3.81 -4.71 0.19
N LEU A 26 3.48 -4.94 1.46
CA LEU A 26 3.07 -3.92 2.42
C LEU A 26 4.26 -3.23 3.07
N MET A 27 5.26 -3.97 3.53
CA MET A 27 6.43 -3.45 4.25
C MET A 27 7.73 -3.64 3.48
N LEU A 28 8.74 -2.84 3.85
CA LEU A 28 10.10 -2.99 3.31
C LEU A 28 10.65 -4.42 3.46
N THR A 29 10.37 -5.09 4.59
CA THR A 29 10.85 -6.45 4.88
C THR A 29 10.24 -7.54 3.99
N GLU A 30 9.16 -7.22 3.27
CA GLU A 30 8.54 -8.13 2.30
C GLU A 30 9.17 -8.02 0.91
N LEU A 31 10.07 -7.05 0.71
CA LEU A 31 10.76 -6.81 -0.54
C LEU A 31 12.00 -7.69 -0.68
N GLY A 32 12.22 -8.18 -1.90
CA GLY A 32 13.38 -9.02 -2.21
C GLY A 32 14.63 -8.23 -2.59
N LYS A 33 15.79 -8.88 -2.47
CA LYS A 33 17.10 -8.32 -2.86
C LYS A 33 17.15 -7.87 -4.33
N PHE A 34 16.36 -8.50 -5.21
CA PHE A 34 16.28 -8.16 -6.63
C PHE A 34 15.39 -6.95 -6.94
N GLN A 35 14.77 -6.34 -5.92
CA GLN A 35 13.91 -5.15 -6.07
C GLN A 35 14.67 -3.85 -5.79
N SER A 36 16.00 -3.91 -5.90
CA SER A 36 16.91 -2.77 -5.88
C SER A 36 17.89 -2.85 -7.04
N LYS A 37 18.17 -1.70 -7.65
CA LYS A 37 19.22 -1.50 -8.64
C LYS A 37 20.25 -0.55 -8.06
N GLN A 38 21.51 -0.74 -8.41
CA GLN A 38 22.54 0.25 -8.17
C GLN A 38 22.61 1.16 -9.40
N ASP A 39 22.50 2.46 -9.18
CA ASP A 39 22.66 3.47 -10.20
C ASP A 39 24.16 3.71 -10.48
N LYS A 40 24.48 4.45 -11.54
CA LYS A 40 25.87 4.66 -12.01
C LYS A 40 26.75 5.38 -10.98
N ASP A 41 26.13 6.17 -10.10
CA ASP A 41 26.77 6.90 -9.00
C ASP A 41 26.99 6.05 -7.75
N GLY A 42 26.64 4.76 -7.79
CA GLY A 42 26.74 3.83 -6.67
C GLY A 42 25.56 3.89 -5.70
N SER A 43 24.60 4.79 -5.90
CA SER A 43 23.38 4.86 -5.09
C SER A 43 22.46 3.66 -5.35
N ILE A 44 21.71 3.22 -4.33
CA ILE A 44 20.80 2.09 -4.44
C ILE A 44 19.37 2.60 -4.60
N ARG A 45 18.80 2.39 -5.79
CA ARG A 45 17.41 2.73 -6.10
C ARG A 45 16.53 1.50 -6.05
N ARG A 46 15.51 1.52 -5.20
CA ARG A 46 14.49 0.46 -5.16
C ARG A 46 13.58 0.56 -6.39
N THR A 47 13.42 -0.54 -7.10
CA THR A 47 12.53 -0.64 -8.27
C THR A 47 11.08 -0.87 -7.88
N LEU A 48 10.84 -1.34 -6.66
CA LEU A 48 9.52 -1.51 -6.07
C LEU A 48 9.49 -0.86 -4.68
N GLN A 49 8.45 -0.09 -4.39
CA GLN A 49 8.27 0.57 -3.10
C GLN A 49 7.21 -0.16 -2.28
N PRO A 50 7.38 -0.28 -0.96
CA PRO A 50 6.37 -0.90 -0.12
C PRO A 50 5.13 0.00 -0.05
N ILE A 51 3.96 -0.63 0.03
CA ILE A 51 2.65 0.06 0.09
C ILE A 51 2.53 0.93 1.36
N SER A 52 3.25 0.59 2.44
CA SER A 52 3.29 1.37 3.68
C SER A 52 3.57 2.85 3.45
N LYS A 53 4.40 3.21 2.45
CA LYS A 53 4.68 4.61 2.09
C LYS A 53 3.43 5.34 1.62
N THR A 54 2.65 4.71 0.73
CA THR A 54 1.40 5.29 0.22
C THR A 54 0.38 5.40 1.34
N ILE A 55 0.21 4.35 2.16
CA ILE A 55 -0.73 4.37 3.29
C ILE A 55 -0.34 5.47 4.30
N CYS A 56 0.93 5.57 4.66
CA CYS A 56 1.45 6.64 5.52
C CYS A 56 1.16 8.03 4.92
N SER A 57 1.40 8.19 3.61
CA SER A 57 1.11 9.45 2.92
C SER A 57 -0.36 9.85 2.96
N PHE A 58 -1.28 8.88 2.81
CA PHE A 58 -2.72 9.12 2.91
C PHE A 58 -3.17 9.40 4.34
N LEU A 59 -2.59 8.72 5.34
CA LEU A 59 -2.88 8.97 6.75
C LEU A 59 -2.53 10.41 7.17
N ASN A 60 -1.44 10.94 6.61
CA ASN A 60 -0.91 12.29 6.87
C ASN A 60 -1.51 13.37 5.95
N THR A 61 -2.45 13.01 5.07
CA THR A 61 -3.15 13.93 4.17
C THR A 61 -4.66 13.63 4.23
N ASP A 62 -5.44 14.02 3.23
CA ASP A 62 -6.91 13.90 3.23
C ASP A 62 -7.41 12.47 2.96
N GLY A 63 -6.62 11.45 3.29
CA GLY A 63 -6.92 10.06 2.97
C GLY A 63 -6.79 9.75 1.47
N GLY A 64 -7.30 8.59 1.06
CA GLY A 64 -7.19 8.14 -0.31
C GLY A 64 -7.54 6.67 -0.53
N ARG A 65 -7.44 6.23 -1.78
CA ARG A 65 -7.74 4.91 -2.29
C ARG A 65 -6.52 4.36 -3.00
N LEU A 66 -6.08 3.21 -2.54
CA LEU A 66 -5.05 2.44 -3.20
C LEU A 66 -5.68 1.21 -3.85
N PHE A 67 -5.56 1.12 -5.17
CA PHE A 67 -6.08 0.01 -5.96
C PHE A 67 -4.94 -0.96 -6.27
N LEU A 68 -4.99 -2.16 -5.70
CA LEU A 68 -4.02 -3.23 -5.93
C LEU A 68 -4.55 -4.20 -6.99
N GLY A 69 -3.77 -4.46 -8.04
CA GLY A 69 -4.17 -5.23 -9.22
C GLY A 69 -4.57 -4.37 -10.42
N VAL A 70 -4.16 -3.09 -10.43
CA VAL A 70 -4.31 -2.17 -11.56
C VAL A 70 -2.92 -1.79 -12.06
N ASN A 71 -2.66 -1.92 -13.36
CA ASN A 71 -1.38 -1.54 -13.96
C ASN A 71 -1.35 -0.06 -14.35
N ASP A 72 -0.19 0.40 -14.83
CA ASP A 72 0.06 1.80 -15.20
C ASP A 72 -0.85 2.28 -16.36
N ASP A 73 -1.32 1.34 -17.21
CA ASP A 73 -2.32 1.61 -18.27
C ASP A 73 -3.77 1.69 -17.74
N LYS A 74 -3.96 1.66 -16.41
CA LYS A 74 -5.26 1.67 -15.73
C LYS A 74 -6.12 0.45 -16.05
N ILE A 75 -5.48 -0.65 -16.42
CA ILE A 75 -6.16 -1.91 -16.72
C ILE A 75 -6.24 -2.74 -15.44
N ILE A 76 -7.46 -3.13 -15.06
CA ILE A 76 -7.67 -4.08 -13.96
C ILE A 76 -7.20 -5.46 -14.43
N LYS A 77 -6.06 -5.90 -13.90
CA LYS A 77 -5.52 -7.24 -14.10
C LYS A 77 -5.89 -8.18 -12.95
N GLY A 78 -6.05 -7.62 -11.75
CA GLY A 78 -6.11 -8.38 -10.51
C GLY A 78 -4.74 -8.88 -10.08
N ILE A 79 -4.70 -9.43 -8.87
CA ILE A 79 -3.55 -10.13 -8.29
C ILE A 79 -3.99 -11.57 -8.02
N THR A 80 -3.20 -12.52 -8.52
CA THR A 80 -3.42 -13.94 -8.29
C THR A 80 -3.23 -14.26 -6.80
N MET A 81 -4.28 -14.73 -6.13
CA MET A 81 -4.20 -15.18 -4.74
C MET A 81 -5.01 -16.45 -4.47
N SER A 82 -4.51 -17.28 -3.56
CA SER A 82 -5.31 -18.30 -2.85
C SER A 82 -6.06 -17.65 -1.68
N LYS A 83 -6.98 -18.39 -1.04
CA LYS A 83 -7.67 -17.90 0.16
C LYS A 83 -6.71 -17.64 1.32
N ASN A 84 -5.71 -18.51 1.54
CA ASN A 84 -4.68 -18.32 2.57
C ASN A 84 -3.81 -17.08 2.32
N MET A 85 -3.56 -16.73 1.05
CA MET A 85 -2.87 -15.49 0.71
C MET A 85 -3.70 -14.24 1.06
N LEU A 86 -5.04 -14.30 0.97
CA LEU A 86 -5.91 -13.22 1.45
C LEU A 86 -5.77 -13.03 2.96
N TYR A 87 -5.82 -14.11 3.73
CA TYR A 87 -5.59 -14.06 5.19
C TYR A 87 -4.21 -13.52 5.54
N HIS A 88 -3.17 -13.97 4.82
CA HIS A 88 -1.81 -13.45 4.98
C HIS A 88 -1.75 -11.94 4.72
N PHE A 89 -2.41 -11.43 3.67
CA PHE A 89 -2.47 -10.01 3.39
C PHE A 89 -3.05 -9.21 4.57
N PHE A 90 -4.16 -9.67 5.15
CA PHE A 90 -4.76 -9.00 6.33
C PHE A 90 -3.88 -9.08 7.57
N GLY A 91 -3.24 -10.22 7.82
CA GLY A 91 -2.25 -10.36 8.88
C GLY A 91 -1.09 -9.38 8.70
N SER A 92 -0.54 -9.29 7.49
CA SER A 92 0.56 -8.37 7.15
C SER A 92 0.14 -6.90 7.23
N LEU A 93 -1.11 -6.57 6.88
CA LEU A 93 -1.64 -5.22 7.03
C LEU A 93 -1.75 -4.81 8.50
N ARG A 94 -2.25 -5.70 9.37
CA ARG A 94 -2.30 -5.45 10.80
C ARG A 94 -0.89 -5.28 11.37
N HIS A 95 0.03 -6.21 11.08
CA HIS A 95 1.42 -6.14 11.53
C HIS A 95 2.13 -4.87 11.07
N MET A 96 1.91 -4.43 9.83
CA MET A 96 2.41 -3.15 9.34
C MET A 96 1.87 -1.99 10.18
N CYS A 97 0.57 -1.94 10.45
CA CYS A 97 -0.05 -0.89 11.27
C CYS A 97 0.49 -0.88 12.71
N GLU A 98 0.83 -2.03 13.27
CA GLU A 98 1.45 -2.15 14.60
C GLU A 98 2.87 -1.58 14.66
N LYS A 99 3.54 -1.42 13.52
CA LYS A 99 4.88 -0.80 13.43
C LYS A 99 4.84 0.70 13.12
N PHE A 100 3.68 1.25 12.80
CA PHE A 100 3.54 2.69 12.57
C PHE A 100 3.67 3.45 13.90
N LYS A 101 4.08 4.71 13.82
CA LYS A 101 4.11 5.63 14.97
C LYS A 101 3.28 6.87 14.65
N PRO A 102 2.23 7.21 15.44
CA PRO A 102 1.72 6.43 16.56
C PRO A 102 1.11 5.09 16.13
N PHE A 103 1.03 4.17 17.09
CA PHE A 103 0.64 2.79 16.89
C PHE A 103 -0.78 2.64 16.33
N SER A 104 -0.94 1.71 15.38
CA SER A 104 -2.22 1.19 14.90
C SER A 104 -3.19 2.21 14.28
N PRO A 105 -2.88 2.74 13.08
CA PRO A 105 -3.84 3.49 12.27
C PRO A 105 -4.97 2.63 11.67
N ILE A 106 -5.10 1.35 12.08
CA ILE A 106 -5.97 0.37 11.43
C ILE A 106 -7.45 0.79 11.40
N SER A 107 -7.89 1.57 12.39
CA SER A 107 -9.26 2.11 12.46
C SER A 107 -9.59 3.07 11.31
N ARG A 108 -8.58 3.69 10.69
CA ARG A 108 -8.72 4.56 9.52
C ARG A 108 -8.62 3.81 8.19
N ILE A 109 -8.38 2.50 8.21
CA ILE A 109 -8.12 1.70 7.01
C ILE A 109 -9.25 0.70 6.79
N LYS A 110 -9.86 0.74 5.60
CA LYS A 110 -10.87 -0.22 5.16
C LYS A 110 -10.41 -0.89 3.87
N VAL A 111 -10.46 -2.21 3.83
CA VAL A 111 -10.13 -2.99 2.62
C VAL A 111 -11.39 -3.57 2.03
N SER A 112 -11.59 -3.36 0.72
CA SER A 112 -12.60 -4.07 -0.07
C SER A 112 -11.92 -5.01 -1.07
N ILE A 113 -12.36 -6.26 -1.14
CA ILE A 113 -11.83 -7.26 -2.06
C ILE A 113 -12.90 -7.59 -3.10
N LEU A 114 -12.51 -7.52 -4.37
CA LEU A 114 -13.37 -7.83 -5.51
C LEU A 114 -12.70 -8.94 -6.34
N GLU A 115 -13.40 -10.06 -6.54
CA GLU A 115 -12.99 -11.09 -7.51
C GLU A 115 -13.11 -10.51 -8.92
N VAL A 116 -12.03 -10.60 -9.69
CA VAL A 116 -11.94 -10.14 -11.08
C VAL A 116 -12.23 -11.32 -12.00
N ILE A 117 -13.35 -11.23 -12.73
CA ILE A 117 -13.80 -12.27 -13.66
C ILE A 117 -13.71 -11.69 -15.08
N PRO A 118 -12.79 -12.17 -15.93
CA PRO A 118 -12.72 -11.78 -17.33
C PRO A 118 -14.05 -12.10 -18.05
N MET A 119 -14.44 -11.23 -18.98
CA MET A 119 -15.59 -11.48 -19.85
C MET A 119 -15.10 -11.88 -21.25
N ASP A 120 -15.99 -12.45 -22.07
CA ASP A 120 -15.70 -12.78 -23.47
C ASP A 120 -15.21 -11.55 -24.26
N ASP A 121 -15.82 -10.39 -23.96
CA ASP A 121 -15.30 -9.09 -24.36
C ASP A 121 -14.09 -8.72 -23.49
N LYS A 122 -12.88 -8.90 -24.06
CA LYS A 122 -11.59 -8.60 -23.43
C LYS A 122 -11.41 -7.14 -22.99
N THR A 123 -12.31 -6.23 -23.41
CA THR A 123 -12.33 -4.84 -22.96
C THR A 123 -13.10 -4.64 -21.65
N LYS A 124 -13.68 -5.70 -21.07
CA LYS A 124 -14.51 -5.63 -19.86
C LYS A 124 -14.15 -6.71 -18.85
N VAL A 125 -14.35 -6.37 -17.59
CA VAL A 125 -14.28 -7.31 -16.47
C VAL A 125 -15.54 -7.22 -15.62
N LYS A 126 -15.91 -8.34 -15.03
CA LYS A 126 -16.96 -8.42 -14.02
C LYS A 126 -16.32 -8.49 -12.65
N LEU A 127 -16.71 -7.57 -11.78
CA LEU A 127 -16.27 -7.51 -10.39
C LEU A 127 -17.35 -8.09 -9.49
N LYS A 128 -16.96 -9.05 -8.65
CA LYS A 128 -17.85 -9.65 -7.66
C LYS A 128 -17.29 -9.37 -6.27
N LYS A 129 -18.07 -8.74 -5.40
CA LYS A 129 -17.66 -8.52 -4.01
C LYS A 129 -17.39 -9.85 -3.31
N VAL A 130 -16.22 -9.97 -2.69
CA VAL A 130 -15.87 -11.10 -1.83
C VAL A 130 -16.36 -10.77 -0.43
N ASP A 131 -17.06 -11.71 0.17
CA ASP A 131 -17.50 -11.63 1.56
C ASP A 131 -16.55 -12.51 2.38
N MET A 132 -15.68 -11.87 3.15
CA MET A 132 -14.68 -12.55 3.99
C MET A 132 -15.29 -13.04 5.32
N ASP A 133 -16.45 -12.51 5.73
CA ASP A 133 -17.07 -12.83 7.03
C ASP A 133 -17.71 -14.24 7.03
N LYS A 134 -17.80 -14.86 5.85
CA LYS A 134 -18.21 -16.25 5.68
C LYS A 134 -16.98 -17.16 5.71
N GLU A 135 -16.46 -17.37 6.90
CA GLU A 135 -15.42 -18.38 7.13
C GLU A 135 -16.06 -19.77 7.20
N GLU A 136 -15.68 -20.66 6.29
CA GLU A 136 -15.98 -22.08 6.33
C GLU A 136 -14.87 -22.79 7.13
N VAL A 137 -15.24 -23.77 7.95
CA VAL A 137 -14.30 -24.51 8.84
C VAL A 137 -13.14 -25.17 8.05
N THR A 138 -13.32 -25.39 6.76
CA THR A 138 -12.33 -25.96 5.82
C THR A 138 -11.30 -24.94 5.31
N ASP A 139 -11.50 -23.65 5.58
CA ASP A 139 -10.65 -22.57 5.06
C ASP A 139 -9.33 -22.39 5.80
N PHE A 140 -9.22 -23.01 6.98
CA PHE A 140 -7.99 -23.04 7.77
C PHE A 140 -7.39 -24.44 7.72
N PRO A 141 -6.61 -24.78 6.68
CA PRO A 141 -5.67 -25.88 6.84
C PRO A 141 -4.76 -25.49 8.02
N LYS A 142 -4.67 -26.37 9.03
CA LYS A 142 -3.88 -26.24 10.26
C LYS A 142 -2.36 -26.08 10.03
N LEU A 143 -1.91 -25.61 8.87
CA LEU A 143 -0.58 -25.83 8.32
C LEU A 143 0.20 -24.59 7.89
N ALA A 144 -0.37 -23.37 7.92
CA ALA A 144 0.42 -22.19 7.54
C ALA A 144 1.05 -21.51 8.78
N ASN A 145 2.33 -21.80 9.04
CA ASN A 145 3.16 -20.89 9.82
C ASN A 145 3.31 -19.59 9.01
N HIS A 146 2.50 -18.58 9.32
CA HIS A 146 2.57 -17.30 8.61
C HIS A 146 3.77 -16.49 9.13
N SER A 147 4.81 -16.34 8.30
CA SER A 147 5.82 -15.30 8.49
C SER A 147 5.29 -13.96 8.02
N VAL A 148 4.41 -13.36 8.84
CA VAL A 148 3.79 -12.06 8.59
C VAL A 148 4.87 -10.98 8.57
N GLY A 149 4.94 -10.20 7.50
CA GLY A 149 5.97 -9.17 7.29
C GLY A 149 7.39 -9.70 7.05
N GLY A 150 7.55 -10.96 6.68
CA GLY A 150 8.82 -11.53 6.22
C GLY A 150 8.94 -11.55 4.69
N PHE A 151 10.14 -11.88 4.20
CA PHE A 151 10.40 -12.04 2.76
C PHE A 151 9.69 -13.26 2.16
N PHE A 152 9.42 -14.28 2.97
CA PHE A 152 8.88 -15.56 2.56
C PHE A 152 7.81 -16.06 3.53
N CYS A 153 6.70 -16.59 3.02
CA CYS A 153 5.66 -17.28 3.77
C CYS A 153 5.30 -18.55 2.99
N ASP A 154 5.05 -19.67 3.69
CA ASP A 154 4.69 -20.93 3.03
C ASP A 154 3.37 -20.84 2.23
N CYS A 155 2.51 -19.86 2.57
CA CYS A 155 1.33 -19.48 1.79
C CYS A 155 1.63 -19.11 0.32
N PHE A 156 2.86 -18.72 -0.02
CA PHE A 156 3.27 -18.47 -1.41
C PHE A 156 3.62 -19.76 -2.18
N LYS A 157 3.99 -20.85 -1.49
CA LYS A 157 4.18 -22.17 -2.12
C LYS A 157 2.84 -22.76 -2.59
N GLU A 158 1.75 -22.35 -1.96
CA GLU A 158 0.40 -22.80 -2.31
C GLU A 158 -0.11 -22.30 -3.66
N ILE A 159 0.50 -21.28 -4.28
CA ILE A 159 0.09 -20.85 -5.64
C ILE A 159 0.09 -22.04 -6.61
N ASN A 160 0.98 -23.01 -6.39
CA ASN A 160 1.11 -24.21 -7.21
C ASN A 160 0.28 -25.40 -6.70
N GLN A 161 -0.42 -25.28 -5.56
CA GLN A 161 -1.10 -26.40 -4.88
C GLN A 161 -2.57 -26.14 -4.56
N ALA A 162 -2.98 -24.87 -4.41
CA ALA A 162 -4.33 -24.45 -4.09
C ALA A 162 -4.98 -23.72 -5.26
N ALA A 163 -6.31 -23.75 -5.33
CA ALA A 163 -7.06 -22.97 -6.32
C ALA A 163 -6.82 -21.47 -6.09
N THR A 164 -6.39 -20.78 -7.15
CA THR A 164 -6.14 -19.33 -7.14
C THR A 164 -7.15 -18.59 -8.00
N LYS A 165 -7.38 -17.32 -7.67
CA LYS A 165 -8.24 -16.41 -8.41
C LYS A 165 -7.58 -15.04 -8.54
N GLN A 166 -8.09 -14.21 -9.45
CA GLN A 166 -7.66 -12.82 -9.59
C GLN A 166 -8.49 -11.92 -8.67
N TYR A 167 -7.82 -11.06 -7.90
CA TYR A 167 -8.48 -10.12 -7.00
C TYR A 167 -8.01 -8.68 -7.19
N LEU A 168 -8.95 -7.75 -7.13
CA LEU A 168 -8.70 -6.32 -6.98
C LEU A 168 -8.91 -5.96 -5.51
N PHE A 169 -7.91 -5.32 -4.90
CA PHE A 169 -8.02 -4.77 -3.55
C PHE A 169 -8.20 -3.27 -3.65
N ILE A 170 -9.13 -2.73 -2.86
CA ILE A 170 -9.29 -1.30 -2.67
C ILE A 170 -9.02 -1.02 -1.20
N VAL A 171 -7.82 -0.50 -0.91
CA VAL A 171 -7.43 -0.05 0.43
C VAL A 171 -7.80 1.42 0.55
N GLN A 172 -8.88 1.70 1.27
CA GLN A 172 -9.36 3.04 1.58
C GLN A 172 -8.76 3.50 2.90
N VAL A 173 -8.09 4.64 2.88
CA VAL A 173 -7.68 5.38 4.08
C VAL A 173 -8.63 6.55 4.25
N ALA A 174 -9.25 6.66 5.42
CA ALA A 174 -10.16 7.76 5.76
C ALA A 174 -9.38 9.06 5.96
N ALA A 175 -9.98 10.20 5.62
CA ALA A 175 -9.47 11.53 5.98
C ALA A 175 -9.36 11.69 7.51
N PRO A 176 -8.47 12.58 8.01
CA PRO A 176 -8.40 12.87 9.43
C PRO A 176 -9.70 13.53 9.90
N ASP A 177 -10.09 13.30 11.15
CA ASP A 177 -11.21 14.01 11.76
C ASP A 177 -10.81 15.49 11.93
N PRO A 178 -11.53 16.45 11.32
CA PRO A 178 -11.19 17.87 11.41
C PRO A 178 -11.30 18.43 12.84
N ASN A 179 -12.00 17.73 13.74
CA ASN A 179 -12.16 18.13 15.15
C ASN A 179 -11.17 17.45 16.09
N ALA A 180 -10.44 16.44 15.62
CA ALA A 180 -9.42 15.75 16.40
C ALA A 180 -8.07 16.47 16.30
N ALA A 181 -7.20 16.25 17.28
CA ALA A 181 -5.82 16.70 17.21
C ALA A 181 -5.13 16.10 15.98
N THR A 182 -4.38 16.92 15.25
CA THR A 182 -3.62 16.44 14.10
C THR A 182 -2.56 15.45 14.54
N VAL A 183 -2.57 14.28 13.90
CA VAL A 183 -1.60 13.21 14.15
C VAL A 183 -0.75 13.00 12.91
N ILE A 184 0.56 13.03 13.09
CA ILE A 184 1.53 12.66 12.05
C ILE A 184 1.92 11.21 12.27
N TYR A 185 1.76 10.40 11.24
CA TYR A 185 2.19 9.02 11.19
C TYR A 185 3.57 8.89 10.52
N GLN A 186 4.40 8.05 11.12
CA GLN A 186 5.62 7.49 10.56
C GLN A 186 5.36 6.02 10.25
N ASN A 187 5.86 5.53 9.11
CA ASN A 187 5.74 4.13 8.73
C ASN A 187 6.72 3.23 9.52
N GLU A 188 6.81 1.95 9.14
CA GLU A 188 7.72 0.96 9.76
C GLU A 188 9.21 1.29 9.61
N GLU A 189 9.57 2.17 8.66
CA GLU A 189 10.93 2.70 8.50
C GLU A 189 11.20 3.91 9.42
N GLY A 190 10.20 4.36 10.19
CA GLY A 190 10.29 5.59 10.99
C GLY A 190 10.16 6.87 10.17
N LEU A 191 9.68 6.79 8.92
CA LEU A 191 9.59 7.92 8.00
C LEU A 191 8.16 8.41 7.83
N ALA A 192 7.98 9.73 7.84
CA ALA A 192 6.72 10.37 7.54
C ALA A 192 6.65 10.71 6.04
N TYR A 193 5.49 10.46 5.44
CA TYR A 193 5.24 10.74 4.03
C TYR A 193 4.06 11.69 3.86
N ARG A 194 4.10 12.46 2.78
CA ARG A 194 3.01 13.28 2.26
C ARG A 194 2.69 12.87 0.84
N ARG A 195 1.40 12.90 0.50
CA ARG A 195 0.94 12.71 -0.87
C ARG A 195 1.09 13.98 -1.71
N ARG A 196 1.57 13.81 -2.94
CA ARG A 196 1.66 14.79 -4.04
C ARG A 196 0.91 14.22 -5.25
N LEU A 197 0.79 14.99 -6.34
CA LEU A 197 0.17 14.50 -7.57
C LEU A 197 0.88 13.22 -8.02
N ALA A 198 0.20 12.07 -7.92
CA ALA A 198 0.69 10.74 -8.28
C ALA A 198 2.05 10.33 -7.64
N SER A 199 2.43 10.90 -6.48
CA SER A 199 3.74 10.62 -5.87
C SER A 199 3.75 10.81 -4.35
N ASN A 200 4.70 10.15 -3.67
CA ASN A 200 4.87 10.27 -2.22
C ASN A 200 6.20 10.98 -1.93
N LYS A 201 6.18 12.06 -1.14
CA LYS A 201 7.40 12.74 -0.66
C LYS A 201 7.64 12.39 0.80
N CYS A 202 8.87 11.97 1.11
CA CYS A 202 9.36 11.86 2.48
C CYS A 202 9.49 13.27 3.07
N VAL A 203 8.99 13.48 4.28
CA VAL A 203 9.02 14.79 4.95
C VAL A 203 9.68 14.61 6.31
N TYR A 204 10.59 15.52 6.66
CA TYR A 204 11.21 15.53 7.98
C TYR A 204 10.21 16.07 9.02
N LEU A 205 10.29 15.58 10.26
CA LEU A 205 9.33 15.92 11.30
C LEU A 205 9.29 17.42 11.63
N ASP A 206 10.42 18.11 11.54
CA ASP A 206 10.50 19.55 11.79
C ASP A 206 9.82 20.36 10.68
N ASP A 207 9.88 19.91 9.43
CA ASP A 207 9.13 20.49 8.32
C ASP A 207 7.62 20.29 8.51
N LEU A 208 7.20 19.12 9.00
CA LEU A 208 5.78 18.84 9.28
C LEU A 208 5.24 19.66 10.46
N ARG A 209 6.05 19.88 11.51
CA ARG A 209 5.67 20.75 12.63
C ARG A 209 5.50 22.20 12.21
N ARG A 210 6.39 22.71 11.35
CA ARG A 210 6.23 24.04 10.73
C ARG A 210 4.94 24.11 9.90
N MET A 211 4.64 23.08 9.11
CA MET A 211 3.39 22.98 8.35
C MET A 211 2.12 22.98 9.22
N MET A 212 2.16 22.39 10.42
CA MET A 212 1.01 22.37 11.34
C MET A 212 0.76 23.72 12.04
N HIS A 213 1.82 24.51 12.27
CA HIS A 213 1.72 25.80 12.94
C HIS A 213 1.43 26.97 11.97
N GLU A 214 1.82 26.85 10.71
CA GLU A 214 1.63 27.92 9.72
C GLU A 214 0.39 27.66 8.86
N ARG A 215 -0.72 28.35 9.18
CA ARG A 215 -1.92 28.44 8.32
C ARG A 215 -1.67 29.08 6.94
N ASN A 216 -0.42 29.23 6.49
CA ASN A 216 -0.07 29.91 5.24
C ASN A 216 1.03 29.19 4.44
N ARG A 217 0.56 28.51 3.38
CA ARG A 217 1.09 28.52 2.00
C ARG A 217 2.52 29.11 1.81
N LEU A 218 3.54 28.27 1.83
CA LEU A 218 4.62 28.20 0.81
C LEU A 218 5.62 27.11 1.21
N PHE A 219 5.85 26.16 0.30
CA PHE A 219 6.96 25.22 0.42
C PHE A 219 8.25 25.95 0.09
N VAL A 220 9.25 25.85 0.96
CA VAL A 220 10.64 25.95 0.51
C VAL A 220 11.07 24.51 0.27
N ASP A 221 11.12 24.09 -1.00
CA ASP A 221 11.78 22.83 -1.33
C ASP A 221 13.25 22.99 -0.91
N LEU A 222 13.69 22.23 0.10
CA LEU A 222 15.11 22.13 0.41
C LEU A 222 15.82 21.53 -0.80
N HIS A 223 16.87 22.22 -1.25
CA HIS A 223 17.69 21.82 -2.39
C HIS A 223 18.27 20.41 -2.15
N ASP A 224 18.38 19.59 -3.21
CA ASP A 224 18.80 18.18 -3.12
C ASP A 224 20.18 18.01 -2.47
N GLU A 225 21.02 19.03 -2.48
CA GLU A 225 22.33 19.08 -1.82
C GLU A 225 22.22 19.02 -0.28
N VAL A 226 21.27 19.76 0.30
CA VAL A 226 21.03 19.76 1.76
C VAL A 226 20.51 18.39 2.22
N ARG A 227 19.72 17.75 1.36
CA ARG A 227 19.20 16.39 1.58
C ARG A 227 20.30 15.33 1.59
N HIS A 228 21.28 15.46 0.68
CA HIS A 228 22.43 14.56 0.60
C HIS A 228 23.38 14.67 1.80
N GLU A 229 23.38 15.82 2.48
CA GLU A 229 24.15 16.06 3.69
C GLU A 229 23.47 15.45 4.93
N ILE A 230 22.14 15.60 5.04
CA ILE A 230 21.34 14.99 6.11
C ILE A 230 21.35 13.45 6.02
N ASP A 231 21.20 12.88 4.82
CA ASP A 231 21.26 11.42 4.60
C ASP A 231 22.65 10.83 4.92
N ARG A 232 23.71 11.64 4.87
CA ARG A 232 25.06 11.25 5.34
C ARG A 232 25.15 11.22 6.86
N PHE A 233 24.52 12.14 7.56
CA PHE A 233 24.50 12.17 9.04
C PHE A 233 23.71 11.02 9.65
N ILE A 234 22.60 10.59 9.02
CA ILE A 234 21.76 9.50 9.56
C ILE A 234 22.41 8.12 9.44
N LYS A 235 23.37 7.93 8.51
CA LYS A 235 24.08 6.65 8.35
C LYS A 235 25.08 6.31 9.47
N PHE A 236 25.27 7.21 10.46
CA PHE A 236 26.21 7.03 11.58
C PHE A 236 25.55 6.72 12.93
N HIS A 237 24.25 6.38 12.96
CA HIS A 237 23.58 5.86 14.15
C HIS A 237 22.84 4.55 13.86
#